data_AF-A0A1B9ITW8-F1
#
_entry.id   AF-A0A1B9ITW8-F1
#
_cell.length_a   1.000
_cell.length_b   1.000
_cell.length_c   1.000
_cell.angle_alpha   90.00
_cell.angle_beta   90.00
_cell.angle_gamma   90.00
#
_symmetry.space_group_name_H-M   'P 1'
#
loop_
_entity.id
_entity.type
_entity.pdbx_description
1 polymer ?
#
loop_
_entity_poly.entity_id
_entity_poly.type
_entity_poly.pdbx_seq_one_letter_code
_entity_poly.pdbx_strand_id
1 'polypeptide(L)'
;MSTYKPSEHDGLKQDGTPDKRVSSEHGFGGSDGPDPHVEGQKGGSVSGTDNYKPSEHDGVKKDGTEDARTRSDHGFGGSDGPDPHVEGQKGGSK
;
A
#
# COMPACT_ATOMS: atom_id res chain seq x y z
N MET A 1 18.92 -10.82 -22.63
CA MET A 1 17.73 -11.68 -22.39
C MET A 1 16.50 -10.80 -22.43
N SER A 2 15.50 -11.12 -23.27
CA SER A 2 14.20 -10.46 -23.18
C SER A 2 13.41 -11.08 -22.03
N THR A 3 12.92 -10.26 -21.10
CA THR A 3 12.09 -10.73 -19.98
C THR A 3 10.70 -11.05 -20.52
N TYR A 4 10.21 -12.26 -20.27
CA TYR A 4 8.88 -12.67 -20.69
C TYR A 4 7.79 -11.87 -19.99
N LYS A 5 6.82 -11.41 -20.79
CA LYS A 5 5.69 -10.60 -20.34
C LYS A 5 4.40 -11.35 -20.62
N PRO A 6 3.73 -11.88 -19.59
CA PRO A 6 2.43 -12.54 -19.72
C PRO A 6 1.37 -11.71 -20.45
N SER A 7 1.45 -10.38 -20.32
CA SER A 7 0.55 -9.45 -21.01
C SER A 7 0.64 -9.48 -22.53
N GLU A 8 1.77 -9.93 -23.09
CA GLU A 8 1.99 -10.09 -24.54
C GLU A 8 1.63 -11.51 -25.02
N HIS A 9 1.18 -12.39 -24.10
CA HIS A 9 0.92 -13.81 -24.33
C HIS A 9 -0.39 -14.26 -23.64
N ASP A 10 -1.48 -13.54 -23.89
CA ASP A 10 -2.84 -13.86 -23.41
C ASP A 10 -2.96 -14.08 -21.89
N GLY A 11 -2.06 -13.45 -21.14
CA GLY A 11 -2.00 -13.55 -19.70
C GLY A 11 -1.42 -14.86 -19.16
N LEU A 12 -0.75 -15.65 -20.00
CA LEU A 12 -0.12 -16.91 -19.60
C LEU A 12 1.32 -16.69 -19.15
N LYS A 13 1.81 -17.54 -18.27
CA LYS A 13 3.24 -17.68 -17.94
C LYS A 13 3.97 -18.45 -19.04
N GLN A 14 5.31 -18.51 -18.95
CA GLN A 14 6.13 -19.29 -19.89
C GLN A 14 5.78 -20.79 -19.93
N ASP A 15 5.20 -21.32 -18.87
CA ASP A 15 4.78 -22.72 -18.77
C ASP A 15 3.35 -22.97 -19.30
N GLY A 16 2.69 -21.93 -19.84
CA GLY A 16 1.32 -21.99 -20.35
C GLY A 16 0.25 -21.93 -19.26
N THR A 17 0.61 -21.81 -17.98
CA THR A 17 -0.38 -21.62 -16.91
C THR A 17 -0.82 -20.15 -16.82
N PRO A 18 -2.06 -19.85 -16.41
CA PRO A 18 -2.51 -18.47 -16.20
C PRO A 18 -1.62 -17.73 -15.19
N ASP A 19 -1.22 -16.50 -15.54
CA ASP A 19 -0.48 -15.61 -14.65
C ASP A 19 -1.46 -14.76 -13.83
N LYS A 20 -1.44 -14.93 -12.51
CA LYS A 20 -2.32 -14.21 -11.59
C LYS A 20 -2.06 -12.70 -11.58
N ARG A 21 -0.87 -12.24 -11.98
CA ARG A 21 -0.51 -10.82 -12.01
C ARG A 21 -1.27 -10.03 -13.07
N VAL A 22 -1.73 -10.70 -14.10
CA VAL A 22 -2.52 -10.13 -15.21
C VAL A 22 -3.97 -10.63 -15.19
N SER A 23 -4.37 -11.30 -14.11
CA SER A 23 -5.76 -11.74 -13.95
C SER A 23 -6.67 -10.56 -13.62
N SER A 24 -7.79 -10.48 -14.34
CA SER A 24 -8.87 -9.52 -14.07
C SER A 24 -9.67 -9.89 -12.81
N GLU A 25 -9.58 -11.14 -12.33
CA GLU A 25 -10.35 -11.66 -11.18
C GLU A 25 -10.12 -10.88 -9.89
N HIS A 26 -8.96 -10.23 -9.73
CA HIS A 26 -8.62 -9.48 -8.54
C HIS A 26 -8.53 -7.97 -8.80
N GLY A 27 -8.93 -7.47 -9.97
CA GLY A 27 -9.07 -6.04 -10.27
C GLY A 27 -7.77 -5.25 -10.44
N PHE A 28 -6.59 -5.86 -10.22
CA PHE A 28 -5.28 -5.19 -10.32
C PHE A 28 -4.47 -5.59 -11.57
N GLY A 29 -4.89 -6.63 -12.30
CA GLY A 29 -4.14 -7.20 -13.42
C GLY A 29 -4.80 -7.06 -14.80
N GLY A 30 -6.06 -6.63 -14.86
CA GLY A 30 -6.83 -6.53 -16.10
C GLY A 30 -7.29 -5.09 -16.41
N SER A 31 -7.64 -4.84 -17.67
CA SER A 31 -8.19 -3.55 -18.14
C SER A 31 -9.66 -3.33 -17.76
N ASP A 32 -10.30 -4.32 -17.15
CA ASP A 32 -11.75 -4.31 -16.85
C ASP A 32 -12.08 -3.75 -15.45
N GLY A 33 -11.05 -3.43 -14.66
CA GLY A 33 -11.18 -2.82 -13.33
C GLY A 33 -11.19 -1.28 -13.38
N PRO A 34 -11.73 -0.60 -12.35
CA PRO A 34 -11.58 0.84 -12.22
C PRO A 34 -10.09 1.20 -12.14
N ASP A 35 -9.71 2.33 -12.76
CA ASP A 35 -8.33 2.82 -12.73
C ASP A 35 -7.82 2.85 -11.27
N PRO A 36 -6.77 2.08 -10.93
CA PRO A 36 -6.22 2.03 -9.58
C PRO A 36 -5.81 3.41 -9.05
N HIS A 37 -5.41 4.33 -9.92
CA HIS A 37 -5.10 5.70 -9.51
C HIS A 37 -6.36 6.46 -9.05
N VAL A 38 -7.48 6.27 -9.74
CA VAL A 38 -8.76 6.89 -9.39
C VAL A 38 -9.32 6.26 -8.12
N GLU A 39 -9.27 4.94 -7.99
CA GLU A 39 -9.78 4.25 -6.80
C GLU A 39 -8.91 4.50 -5.57
N GLY A 40 -7.57 4.54 -5.76
CA GLY A 40 -6.63 4.92 -4.73
C GLY A 40 -6.83 6.35 -4.23
N GLN A 41 -7.22 7.29 -5.11
CA GLN A 41 -7.59 8.65 -4.68
C GLN A 41 -8.85 8.69 -3.82
N LYS A 42 -9.85 7.84 -4.09
CA LYS A 42 -11.05 7.76 -3.23
C LYS A 42 -10.69 7.32 -1.81
N GLY A 43 -9.85 6.29 -1.67
CA GLY A 43 -9.41 5.80 -0.36
C GLY A 43 -8.35 6.66 0.33
N GLY A 44 -7.52 7.37 -0.44
CA GLY A 44 -6.41 8.19 0.04
C GLY A 44 -6.70 9.69 0.13
N SER A 45 -7.92 10.13 -0.15
CA SER A 45 -8.25 11.56 -0.10
C SER A 45 -8.30 12.05 1.35
N VAL A 46 -7.23 12.69 1.80
CA VAL A 46 -7.21 13.53 2.99
C VAL A 46 -7.86 14.88 2.66
N SER A 47 -9.19 14.87 2.51
CA SER A 47 -9.97 16.11 2.51
C SER A 47 -10.18 16.54 3.96
N GLY A 48 -9.29 17.38 4.47
CA GLY A 48 -9.41 17.88 5.85
C GLY A 48 -8.21 18.73 6.24
N THR A 49 -8.41 20.04 6.28
CA THR A 49 -7.45 21.13 6.57
C THR A 49 -6.93 21.14 8.01
N ASP A 50 -6.87 20.00 8.67
CA ASP A 50 -6.45 19.89 10.05
C ASP A 50 -5.26 18.95 10.15
N ASN A 51 -4.06 19.54 10.13
CA ASN A 51 -2.79 18.87 10.38
C ASN A 51 -2.65 18.44 11.86
N TYR A 52 -3.69 17.83 12.42
CA TYR A 52 -3.64 17.27 13.76
C TYR A 52 -2.87 15.96 13.72
N LYS A 53 -1.77 15.93 14.48
CA LYS A 53 -0.89 14.77 14.59
C LYS A 53 -1.05 14.15 15.97
N PRO A 54 -1.76 13.01 16.07
CA PRO A 54 -1.88 12.27 17.33
C PRO A 54 -0.53 11.96 17.99
N SER A 55 0.52 11.75 17.20
CA SER A 55 1.88 11.53 17.70
C SER A 55 2.46 12.69 18.53
N GLU A 56 1.99 13.92 18.32
CA GLU A 56 2.39 15.10 19.11
C GLU A 56 1.48 15.27 20.35
N HIS A 57 0.49 14.41 20.53
CA HIS A 57 -0.53 14.42 21.59
C HIS A 57 -0.74 13.01 22.17
N ASP A 58 0.34 12.34 22.59
CA ASP A 58 0.29 11.04 23.28
C ASP A 58 -0.51 9.93 22.55
N GLY A 59 -0.60 10.03 21.22
CA GLY A 59 -1.33 9.07 20.40
C GLY A 59 -2.85 9.25 20.40
N VAL A 60 -3.39 10.35 20.91
CA VAL A 60 -4.84 10.59 20.91
C VAL A 60 -5.31 11.37 19.68
N LYS A 61 -6.54 11.15 19.26
CA LYS A 61 -7.28 11.94 18.27
C LYS A 61 -7.79 13.24 18.89
N LYS A 62 -8.29 14.15 18.06
CA LYS A 62 -8.93 15.41 18.49
C LYS A 62 -10.07 15.23 19.50
N ASP A 63 -10.76 14.10 19.46
CA ASP A 63 -11.88 13.76 20.37
C ASP A 63 -11.41 13.13 21.69
N GLY A 64 -10.10 12.99 21.91
CA GLY A 64 -9.50 12.38 23.08
C GLY A 64 -9.47 10.85 23.06
N THR A 65 -9.96 10.21 22.00
CA THR A 65 -9.85 8.75 21.85
C THR A 65 -8.48 8.38 21.28
N GLU A 66 -7.97 7.21 21.63
CA GLU A 66 -6.71 6.72 21.04
C GLU A 66 -6.79 6.61 19.51
N ASP A 67 -5.75 7.06 18.83
CA ASP A 67 -5.58 6.87 17.40
C ASP A 67 -4.91 5.52 17.13
N ALA A 68 -5.65 4.62 16.47
CA ALA A 68 -5.17 3.30 16.08
C ALA A 68 -3.90 3.35 15.21
N ARG A 69 -3.66 4.47 14.50
CA ARG A 69 -2.44 4.70 13.70
C ARG A 69 -1.19 4.94 14.55
N THR A 70 -1.34 5.20 15.84
CA THR A 70 -0.22 5.41 16.78
C THR A 70 0.03 4.21 17.69
N ARG A 71 -0.73 3.12 17.53
CA ARG A 71 -0.59 1.93 18.37
C ARG A 71 0.66 1.12 17.97
N SER A 72 1.46 0.74 18.96
CA SER A 72 2.65 -0.11 18.76
C SER A 72 2.31 -1.53 18.29
N ASP A 73 1.11 -2.05 18.58
CA ASP A 73 0.71 -3.45 18.32
C ASP A 73 0.75 -3.86 16.84
N HIS A 74 0.62 -2.90 15.91
CA HIS A 74 0.61 -3.17 14.48
C HIS A 74 1.95 -2.85 13.78
N GLY A 75 3.02 -2.59 14.54
CA GLY A 75 4.38 -2.40 14.00
C GLY A 75 4.60 -1.12 13.20
N PHE A 76 3.55 -0.30 13.02
CA PHE A 76 3.59 1.01 12.38
C PHE A 76 2.88 2.01 13.29
N GLY A 77 3.63 2.96 13.84
CA GLY A 77 3.09 4.05 14.67
C GLY A 77 3.59 4.12 16.11
N GLY A 78 4.22 3.05 16.61
CA GLY A 78 4.84 3.02 17.95
C GLY A 78 6.31 3.42 17.95
N SER A 79 6.81 3.91 19.09
CA SER A 79 8.24 4.18 19.33
C SER A 79 9.09 2.92 19.53
N ASP A 80 8.45 1.76 19.64
CA ASP A 80 9.10 0.48 19.99
C ASP A 80 9.56 -0.32 18.76
N GLY A 81 9.27 0.18 17.55
CA GLY A 81 9.70 -0.39 16.27
C GLY A 81 10.99 0.25 15.73
N PRO A 82 11.74 -0.44 14.86
CA PRO A 82 12.88 0.17 14.17
C PRO A 82 12.43 1.39 13.36
N ASP A 83 13.25 2.43 13.32
CA ASP A 83 12.96 3.64 12.56
C ASP A 83 12.61 3.27 11.09
N PRO A 84 11.38 3.56 10.64
CA PRO A 84 10.93 3.18 9.31
C PRO A 84 11.78 3.82 8.19
N HIS A 85 12.42 4.96 8.43
CA HIS A 85 13.36 5.57 7.48
C HIS A 85 14.62 4.73 7.32
N VAL A 86 15.11 4.14 8.41
CA VAL A 86 16.28 3.24 8.39
C VAL A 86 15.91 1.91 7.74
N GLU A 87 14.73 1.38 8.04
CA GLU A 87 14.28 0.08 7.50
C GLU A 87 13.92 0.17 6.01
N GLY A 88 13.30 1.26 5.57
CA GLY A 88 12.98 1.49 4.15
C GLY A 88 14.21 1.53 3.25
N GLN A 89 15.34 2.05 3.76
CA GLN A 89 16.61 2.08 3.01
C GLN A 89 17.19 0.67 2.79
N LYS A 90 16.97 -0.27 3.74
CA LYS A 90 17.40 -1.67 3.58
C LYS A 90 16.63 -2.38 2.47
N GLY A 91 15.35 -2.07 2.30
CA GLY A 91 14.50 -2.66 1.26
C GLY A 91 14.76 -2.11 -0.16
N GLY A 92 15.19 -0.85 -0.26
CA GLY A 92 15.48 -0.19 -1.55
C GLY A 92 16.88 -0.45 -2.12
N SER A 93 17.74 -1.12 -1.35
CA SER A 93 19.11 -1.46 -1.77
C SER A 93 19.11 -2.79 -2.54
N LYS A 94 18.80 -2.75 -3.84
CA LYS A 94 19.15 -3.81 -4.79
C LYS A 94 19.81 -3.22 -6.02
#